data_AF-A0A528L9F1-F1
#
_entry.id   AF-A0A528L9F1-F1
#
_cell.length_a   1.000
_cell.length_b   1.000
_cell.length_c   1.000
_cell.angle_alpha   90.00
_cell.angle_beta   90.00
_cell.angle_gamma   90.00
#
_symmetry.space_group_name_H-M   'P 1'
#
loop_
_entity.id
_entity.type
_entity.pdbx_description
1 polymer ?
#
loop_
_entity_poly.entity_id
_entity_poly.type
_entity_poly.pdbx_seq_one_letter_code
_entity_poly.pdbx_strand_id
1 'polypeptide(L)'
;MGDFWVFGYGSLIWRPGFAHVETRRARLYGYRRSLCVYSFVHRGTRGRPGLVLGLDRGGSCIGLAYRVPGNLRDEVLSYLRERELVTSVYLERVLDVRLNGGGSVEAVAYIVDRRHEQYAGALDAGHAAKIVRGAVGQSGRNEDYVLSTLEHLEALGIRDHWLEEVGRKVAPS
;
A
#
# COMPACT_ATOMS: atom_id res chain seq x y z
N MET A 1 -7.24 27.72 -0.05
CA MET A 1 -6.64 26.49 0.52
C MET A 1 -5.70 25.93 -0.54
N GLY A 2 -4.44 25.69 -0.22
CA GLY A 2 -3.48 25.17 -1.20
C GLY A 2 -3.78 23.71 -1.57
N ASP A 3 -3.33 23.29 -2.75
CA ASP A 3 -3.30 21.88 -3.14
C ASP A 3 -2.50 21.04 -2.13
N PHE A 4 -2.78 19.74 -2.10
CA PHE A 4 -2.02 18.80 -1.27
C PHE A 4 -1.69 17.53 -2.05
N TRP A 5 -0.77 16.74 -1.51
CA TRP A 5 -0.32 15.51 -2.15
C TRP A 5 -0.74 14.28 -1.34
N VAL A 6 -1.03 13.18 -2.04
CA VAL A 6 -1.26 11.84 -1.48
C VAL A 6 -0.21 10.90 -2.07
N PHE A 7 0.44 10.09 -1.24
CA PHE A 7 1.41 9.08 -1.68
C PHE A 7 0.79 7.68 -1.69
N GLY A 8 0.70 7.09 -2.88
CA GLY A 8 0.24 5.73 -3.11
C GLY A 8 1.40 4.76 -3.31
N TYR A 9 1.43 3.69 -2.52
CA TYR A 9 2.46 2.63 -2.60
C TYR A 9 1.89 1.22 -2.82
N GLY A 10 0.60 1.01 -2.59
CA GLY A 10 -0.11 -0.26 -2.79
C GLY A 10 -1.33 -0.02 -3.67
N SER A 11 -2.52 -0.38 -3.19
CA SER A 11 -3.75 -0.35 -3.99
C SER A 11 -4.14 1.03 -4.56
N LEU A 12 -3.66 2.11 -3.97
CA LEU A 12 -3.83 3.46 -4.51
C LEU A 12 -3.14 3.66 -5.86
N ILE A 13 -2.10 2.87 -6.18
CA ILE A 13 -1.38 2.96 -7.45
C ILE A 13 -2.31 2.70 -8.65
N TRP A 14 -3.19 1.70 -8.54
CA TRP A 14 -4.08 1.29 -9.65
C TRP A 14 -5.54 1.65 -9.42
N ARG A 15 -5.91 1.93 -8.16
CA ARG A 15 -7.26 2.34 -7.80
C ARG A 15 -7.17 3.50 -6.80
N PRO A 16 -6.81 4.71 -7.24
CA PRO A 16 -6.76 5.88 -6.36
C PRO A 16 -8.15 6.18 -5.79
N GLY A 17 -9.18 6.22 -6.65
CA GLY A 17 -10.57 6.38 -6.21
C GLY A 17 -10.97 7.81 -5.83
N PHE A 18 -10.12 8.79 -6.14
CA PHE A 18 -10.38 10.21 -5.91
C PHE A 18 -9.86 11.07 -7.07
N ALA A 19 -10.46 12.26 -7.23
CA ALA A 19 -10.05 13.22 -8.23
C ALA A 19 -8.70 13.86 -7.88
N HIS A 20 -7.82 13.99 -8.87
CA HIS A 20 -6.50 14.60 -8.75
C HIS A 20 -6.12 15.23 -10.09
N VAL A 21 -5.28 16.27 -10.03
CA VAL A 21 -4.91 17.07 -11.21
C VAL A 21 -3.51 16.72 -11.74
N GLU A 22 -2.74 15.95 -10.98
CA GLU A 22 -1.40 15.52 -11.38
C GLU A 22 -1.05 14.20 -10.72
N THR A 23 -0.37 13.32 -11.45
CA THR A 23 0.24 12.10 -10.93
C THR A 23 1.71 12.10 -11.29
N ARG A 24 2.59 11.94 -10.30
CA ARG A 24 4.04 11.84 -10.51
C ARG A 24 4.60 10.62 -9.79
N ARG A 25 5.52 9.91 -10.46
CA ARG A 25 6.36 8.92 -9.77
C ARG A 25 7.11 9.61 -8.65
N ALA A 26 7.14 9.00 -7.47
CA ALA A 26 7.77 9.56 -6.29
C ALA A 26 8.49 8.48 -5.48
N ARG A 27 9.47 8.90 -4.67
CA ARG A 27 10.17 8.04 -3.72
C ARG A 27 10.03 8.59 -2.31
N LEU A 28 9.52 7.76 -1.41
CA LEU A 28 9.50 7.99 0.02
C LEU A 28 10.72 7.31 0.66
N TYR A 29 11.50 8.05 1.44
CA TYR A 29 12.64 7.50 2.19
C TYR A 29 12.25 7.17 3.63
N GLY A 30 12.97 6.25 4.25
CA GLY A 30 12.72 5.81 5.64
C GLY A 30 11.59 4.80 5.79
N TYR A 31 10.90 4.45 4.70
CA TYR A 31 9.85 3.44 4.64
C TYR A 31 10.03 2.54 3.43
N ARG A 32 9.72 1.25 3.59
CA ARG A 32 9.71 0.24 2.53
C ARG A 32 8.30 -0.28 2.34
N ARG A 33 7.97 -0.64 1.10
CA ARG A 33 6.80 -1.48 0.82
C ARG A 33 7.04 -2.86 1.45
N SER A 34 6.07 -3.37 2.19
CA SER A 34 6.16 -4.69 2.80
C SER A 34 4.79 -5.34 2.90
N LEU A 35 4.68 -6.63 2.59
CA LEU A 35 3.46 -7.41 2.81
C LEU A 35 3.39 -7.81 4.29
N CYS A 36 3.15 -6.84 5.17
CA CYS A 36 3.35 -6.96 6.62
C CYS A 36 2.08 -6.68 7.46
N VAL A 37 0.90 -6.69 6.84
CA VAL A 37 -0.36 -6.44 7.54
C VAL A 37 -1.28 -7.64 7.37
N TYR A 38 -1.63 -8.28 8.48
CA TYR A 38 -2.70 -9.28 8.47
C TYR A 38 -4.02 -8.60 8.09
N SER A 39 -4.66 -9.06 7.04
CA SER A 39 -5.96 -8.57 6.61
C SER A 39 -7.08 -9.46 7.15
N PHE A 40 -7.86 -8.93 8.10
CA PHE A 40 -9.00 -9.63 8.69
C PHE A 40 -10.34 -9.36 7.99
N VAL A 41 -10.38 -8.49 6.98
CA VAL A 41 -11.64 -8.06 6.33
C VAL A 41 -11.56 -8.19 4.81
N HIS A 42 -10.61 -7.51 4.16
CA HIS A 42 -10.61 -7.38 2.69
C HIS A 42 -10.08 -8.62 1.97
N ARG A 43 -8.97 -9.18 2.44
CA ARG A 43 -8.26 -10.30 1.80
C ARG A 43 -8.18 -11.55 2.68
N GLY A 44 -8.93 -11.58 3.77
CA GLY A 44 -9.03 -12.70 4.69
C GLY A 44 -10.07 -12.44 5.78
N THR A 45 -10.08 -13.29 6.78
CA THR A 45 -10.94 -13.19 7.99
C THR A 45 -10.09 -13.25 9.26
N ARG A 46 -10.66 -13.00 10.44
CA ARG A 46 -9.92 -13.21 11.71
C ARG A 46 -9.45 -14.67 11.89
N GLY A 47 -10.23 -15.66 11.45
CA GLY A 47 -9.87 -17.08 11.55
C GLY A 47 -8.89 -17.55 10.47
N ARG A 48 -8.90 -16.91 9.30
CA ARG A 48 -7.96 -17.17 8.20
C ARG A 48 -7.51 -15.85 7.59
N PRO A 49 -6.53 -15.17 8.20
CA PRO A 49 -6.12 -13.84 7.77
C PRO A 49 -5.44 -13.90 6.41
N GLY A 50 -5.66 -12.84 5.64
CA GLY A 50 -4.81 -12.54 4.49
C GLY A 50 -3.59 -11.73 4.91
N LEU A 51 -2.78 -11.33 3.94
CA LEU A 51 -1.62 -10.48 4.07
C LEU A 51 -1.69 -9.40 2.98
N VAL A 52 -1.61 -8.13 3.41
CA VAL A 52 -1.67 -6.95 2.55
C VAL A 52 -0.48 -6.02 2.79
N LEU A 53 -0.27 -5.09 1.86
CA LEU A 53 0.87 -4.18 1.90
C LEU A 53 0.72 -3.10 2.98
N GLY A 54 1.81 -2.79 3.66
CA GLY A 54 2.00 -1.58 4.45
C GLY A 54 3.32 -0.89 4.12
N LEU A 55 3.46 0.37 4.53
CA LEU A 55 4.75 1.05 4.62
C LEU A 55 5.35 0.78 6.00
N ASP A 56 6.33 -0.13 6.06
CA ASP A 56 7.09 -0.43 7.27
C ASP A 56 8.40 0.38 7.30
N ARG A 57 8.97 0.58 8.49
CA ARG A 57 10.18 1.38 8.68
C ARG A 57 11.40 0.79 7.99
N GLY A 58 12.22 1.66 7.40
CA GLY A 58 13.51 1.38 6.79
C GLY A 58 13.49 1.45 5.26
N GLY A 59 14.66 1.64 4.65
CA GLY A 59 14.82 1.64 3.20
C GLY A 59 14.13 2.81 2.50
N SER A 60 13.55 2.53 1.33
CA SER A 60 12.77 3.48 0.55
C SER A 60 11.68 2.77 -0.25
N CYS A 61 10.62 3.50 -0.59
CA CYS A 61 9.51 2.99 -1.38
C CYS A 61 9.31 3.89 -2.61
N ILE A 62 9.30 3.29 -3.79
CA ILE A 62 8.87 3.98 -5.02
C ILE A 62 7.37 3.77 -5.17
N GLY A 63 6.64 4.86 -5.38
CA GLY A 63 5.20 4.85 -5.60
C GLY A 63 4.78 6.01 -6.50
N LEU A 64 3.53 6.44 -6.35
CA LEU A 64 2.95 7.57 -7.06
C LEU A 64 2.54 8.65 -6.04
N ALA A 65 2.78 9.92 -6.38
CA ALA A 65 2.28 11.08 -5.67
C ALA A 65 1.19 11.73 -6.52
N TYR A 66 0.03 11.95 -5.91
CA TYR A 66 -1.15 12.54 -6.56
C TYR A 66 -1.35 13.96 -6.01
N ARG A 67 -1.36 14.97 -6.88
CA ARG A 67 -1.71 16.34 -6.48
C ARG A 67 -3.22 16.50 -6.53
N VAL A 68 -3.81 16.85 -5.40
CA VAL A 68 -5.25 17.00 -5.23
C VAL A 68 -5.56 18.48 -5.01
N PRO A 69 -6.54 19.04 -5.75
CA PRO A 69 -7.02 20.40 -5.53
C PRO A 69 -7.39 20.66 -4.07
N GLY A 70 -6.97 21.82 -3.54
CA GLY A 70 -7.18 22.15 -2.13
C GLY A 70 -8.65 22.16 -1.68
N ASN A 71 -9.59 22.43 -2.59
CA ASN A 71 -11.03 22.41 -2.32
C ASN A 71 -11.62 21.00 -2.19
N LEU A 72 -10.88 19.95 -2.61
CA LEU A 72 -11.30 18.55 -2.48
C LEU A 72 -10.67 17.84 -1.27
N ARG A 73 -9.89 18.57 -0.45
CA ARG A 73 -9.10 17.98 0.64
C ARG A 73 -9.95 17.14 1.59
N ASP A 74 -11.02 17.70 2.12
CA ASP A 74 -11.81 17.03 3.16
C ASP A 74 -12.54 15.81 2.62
N GLU A 75 -13.07 15.89 1.38
CA GLU A 75 -13.68 14.76 0.68
C GLU A 75 -12.67 13.62 0.48
N VAL A 76 -11.49 13.93 -0.08
CA VAL A 76 -10.47 12.92 -0.39
C VAL A 76 -9.89 12.30 0.87
N LEU A 77 -9.62 13.09 1.91
CA LEU A 77 -9.13 12.56 3.18
C LEU A 77 -10.19 11.70 3.90
N SER A 78 -11.46 12.09 3.83
CA SER A 78 -12.54 11.29 4.42
C SER A 78 -12.66 9.93 3.71
N TYR A 79 -12.67 9.94 2.37
CA TYR A 79 -12.65 8.72 1.56
C TYR A 79 -11.46 7.82 1.90
N LEU A 80 -10.25 8.38 2.00
CA LEU A 80 -9.05 7.60 2.31
C LEU A 80 -9.09 7.02 3.73
N ARG A 81 -9.62 7.77 4.70
CA ARG A 81 -9.78 7.28 6.08
C ARG A 81 -10.79 6.15 6.17
N GLU A 82 -11.93 6.26 5.50
CA GLU A 82 -12.93 5.18 5.43
C GLU A 82 -12.37 3.91 4.79
N ARG A 83 -11.49 4.08 3.78
CA ARG A 83 -10.86 2.97 3.07
C ARG A 83 -9.72 2.31 3.85
N GLU A 84 -8.83 3.09 4.45
CA GLU A 84 -7.57 2.60 5.02
C GLU A 84 -7.68 2.39 6.55
N LEU A 85 -8.47 3.19 7.27
CA LEU A 85 -8.52 3.16 8.74
C LEU A 85 -9.62 2.27 9.32
N VAL A 86 -10.20 1.36 8.52
CA VAL A 86 -11.27 0.42 8.94
C VAL A 86 -10.93 -0.29 10.25
N THR A 87 -9.67 -0.74 10.40
CA THR A 87 -9.18 -1.37 11.62
C THR A 87 -8.13 -0.53 12.35
N SER A 88 -7.84 0.69 11.86
CA SER A 88 -6.79 1.57 12.39
C SER A 88 -5.38 0.95 12.46
N VAL A 89 -5.11 -0.10 11.69
CA VAL A 89 -3.76 -0.69 11.54
C VAL A 89 -2.78 0.26 10.85
N TYR A 90 -3.28 1.24 10.09
CA TYR A 90 -2.46 2.29 9.50
C TYR A 90 -2.54 3.60 10.28
N LEU A 91 -1.46 4.36 10.22
CA LEU A 91 -1.32 5.69 10.76
C LEU A 91 -1.24 6.68 9.60
N GLU A 92 -2.14 7.66 9.60
CA GLU A 92 -2.08 8.80 8.69
C GLU A 92 -0.88 9.70 9.07
N ARG A 93 0.00 9.99 8.11
CA ARG A 93 1.17 10.85 8.29
C ARG A 93 1.35 11.76 7.09
N VAL A 94 1.85 12.96 7.34
CA VAL A 94 2.41 13.83 6.30
C VAL A 94 3.90 13.57 6.25
N LEU A 95 4.41 13.16 5.09
CA LEU A 95 5.80 12.75 4.89
C LEU A 95 6.39 13.44 3.65
N ASP A 96 7.66 13.77 3.71
CA ASP A 96 8.41 14.27 2.55
C ASP A 96 8.60 13.16 1.51
N VAL A 97 8.12 13.39 0.29
CA VAL A 97 8.33 12.51 -0.86
C VAL A 97 9.09 13.24 -1.95
N ARG A 98 10.10 12.57 -2.51
CA ARG A 98 10.90 13.10 -3.60
C ARG A 98 10.23 12.78 -4.93
N LEU A 99 9.88 13.80 -5.70
CA LEU A 99 9.24 13.62 -7.00
C LEU A 99 10.27 13.26 -8.08
N ASN A 100 9.89 12.39 -9.01
CA ASN A 100 10.69 12.09 -10.19
C ASN A 100 10.75 13.31 -11.10
N GLY A 101 11.94 13.67 -11.60
CA GLY A 101 12.17 14.93 -12.30
C GLY A 101 12.55 16.12 -11.40
N GLY A 102 12.69 15.88 -10.08
CA GLY A 102 13.16 16.88 -9.12
C GLY A 102 12.06 17.47 -8.25
N GLY A 103 12.50 18.04 -7.12
CA GLY A 103 11.65 18.58 -6.06
C GLY A 103 11.25 17.55 -5.00
N SER A 104 10.83 18.06 -3.86
CA SER A 104 10.18 17.30 -2.78
C SER A 104 8.87 17.99 -2.42
N VAL A 105 7.88 17.20 -2.01
CA VAL A 105 6.59 17.69 -1.53
C VAL A 105 6.18 16.93 -0.27
N GLU A 106 5.43 17.58 0.60
CA GLU A 106 4.75 16.92 1.71
C GLU A 106 3.51 16.19 1.20
N ALA A 107 3.45 14.88 1.43
CA ALA A 107 2.33 14.04 1.02
C ALA A 107 1.72 13.27 2.18
N VAL A 108 0.39 13.16 2.18
CA VAL A 108 -0.33 12.26 3.08
C VAL A 108 -0.06 10.82 2.66
N ALA A 109 0.35 10.01 3.62
CA ALA A 109 0.65 8.59 3.46
C ALA A 109 0.11 7.81 4.66
N TYR A 110 -0.24 6.54 4.41
CA TYR A 110 -0.71 5.61 5.44
C TYR A 110 0.41 4.60 5.73
N ILE A 111 1.04 4.72 6.90
CA ILE A 111 2.12 3.82 7.34
C ILE A 111 1.60 2.77 8.31
N VAL A 112 2.23 1.60 8.41
CA VAL A 112 1.76 0.58 9.34
C VAL A 112 2.06 0.96 10.80
N ASP A 113 1.10 0.78 11.70
CA ASP A 113 1.36 0.81 13.14
C ASP A 113 1.96 -0.52 13.60
N ARG A 114 3.26 -0.49 13.94
CA ARG A 114 3.99 -1.66 14.42
C ARG A 114 3.54 -2.15 15.81
N ARG A 115 2.68 -1.40 16.51
CA ARG A 115 2.09 -1.80 17.80
C ARG A 115 0.74 -2.51 17.65
N HIS A 116 0.18 -2.51 16.45
CA HIS A 116 -1.16 -3.04 16.19
C HIS A 116 -1.17 -4.58 16.09
N GLU A 117 -2.26 -5.24 16.50
CA GLU A 117 -2.40 -6.71 16.45
C GLU A 117 -2.24 -7.30 15.04
N GLN A 118 -2.56 -6.48 14.02
CA GLN A 118 -2.46 -6.87 12.61
C GLN A 118 -1.05 -6.68 12.02
N TYR A 119 -0.09 -6.14 12.76
CA TYR A 119 1.28 -6.02 12.26
C TYR A 119 1.96 -7.40 12.27
N ALA A 120 2.25 -7.92 11.07
CA ALA A 120 2.83 -9.25 10.88
C ALA A 120 4.36 -9.27 10.99
N GLY A 121 5.01 -8.10 11.08
CA GLY A 121 6.46 -8.02 11.07
C GLY A 121 7.08 -8.32 9.70
N ALA A 122 8.37 -8.68 9.74
CA ALA A 122 9.07 -9.19 8.57
C ALA A 122 8.87 -10.71 8.50
N LEU A 123 8.28 -11.17 7.40
CA LEU A 123 8.11 -12.58 7.09
C LEU A 123 9.06 -12.96 5.96
N ASP A 124 9.53 -14.20 5.91
CA ASP A 124 10.13 -14.73 4.68
C ASP A 124 9.03 -14.99 3.63
N ALA A 125 9.46 -15.09 2.37
CA ALA A 125 8.53 -15.25 1.26
C ALA A 125 7.71 -16.55 1.34
N GLY A 126 8.26 -17.61 1.95
CA GLY A 126 7.56 -18.88 2.13
C GLY A 126 6.41 -18.77 3.13
N HIS A 127 6.65 -18.18 4.31
CA HIS A 127 5.60 -17.92 5.28
C HIS A 127 4.54 -16.94 4.76
N ALA A 128 4.96 -15.86 4.10
CA ALA A 128 4.03 -14.93 3.48
C ALA A 128 3.12 -15.63 2.45
N ALA A 129 3.70 -16.47 1.57
CA ALA A 129 2.93 -17.22 0.59
C ALA A 129 1.94 -18.21 1.22
N LYS A 130 2.31 -18.87 2.33
CA LYS A 130 1.39 -19.77 3.06
C LYS A 130 0.17 -19.02 3.62
N ILE A 131 0.35 -17.81 4.14
CA ILE A 131 -0.74 -16.97 4.64
C ILE A 131 -1.65 -16.54 3.48
N VAL A 132 -1.05 -16.08 2.39
CA VAL A 132 -1.78 -15.60 1.20
C VAL A 132 -2.61 -16.72 0.56
N ARG A 133 -2.08 -17.94 0.47
CA ARG A 133 -2.74 -19.07 -0.22
C ARG A 133 -4.08 -19.45 0.43
N GLY A 134 -5.14 -19.33 -0.34
CA GLY A 134 -6.52 -19.66 0.01
C GLY A 134 -7.16 -18.73 1.04
N ALA A 135 -6.52 -17.60 1.38
CA ALA A 135 -7.16 -16.54 2.15
C ALA A 135 -8.14 -15.76 1.25
N VAL A 136 -9.36 -15.55 1.75
CA VAL A 136 -10.42 -14.85 1.02
C VAL A 136 -11.13 -13.92 2.00
N GLY A 137 -11.32 -12.68 1.58
CA GLY A 137 -12.09 -11.69 2.33
C GLY A 137 -13.15 -11.03 1.45
N GLN A 138 -13.75 -9.95 1.95
CA GLN A 138 -14.82 -9.22 1.29
C GLN A 138 -14.41 -8.66 -0.09
N SER A 139 -13.13 -8.43 -0.32
CA SER A 139 -12.59 -7.90 -1.58
C SER A 139 -12.02 -9.00 -2.49
N GLY A 140 -12.30 -10.27 -2.19
CA GLY A 140 -11.90 -11.43 -2.98
C GLY A 140 -10.68 -12.16 -2.42
N ARG A 141 -10.05 -12.96 -3.28
CA ARG A 141 -8.90 -13.79 -2.92
C ARG A 141 -7.68 -12.92 -2.65
N ASN A 142 -6.80 -13.41 -1.77
CA ASN A 142 -5.55 -12.70 -1.48
C ASN A 142 -4.48 -12.92 -2.56
N GLU A 143 -4.52 -14.07 -3.25
CA GLU A 143 -3.62 -14.34 -4.38
C GLU A 143 -3.81 -13.30 -5.48
N ASP A 144 -5.06 -13.03 -5.85
CA ASP A 144 -5.40 -12.01 -6.86
C ASP A 144 -4.87 -10.62 -6.47
N TYR A 145 -4.90 -10.30 -5.17
CA TYR A 145 -4.33 -9.05 -4.67
C TYR A 145 -2.82 -8.99 -4.87
N VAL A 146 -2.09 -10.04 -4.50
CA VAL A 146 -0.62 -10.08 -4.61
C VAL A 146 -0.20 -10.05 -6.08
N LEU A 147 -0.83 -10.87 -6.92
CA LEU A 147 -0.53 -10.96 -8.35
C LEU A 147 -0.86 -9.65 -9.07
N SER A 148 -2.04 -9.09 -8.84
CA SER A 148 -2.40 -7.78 -9.41
C SER A 148 -1.47 -6.67 -8.92
N THR A 149 -1.05 -6.70 -7.65
CA THR A 149 -0.05 -5.74 -7.15
C THR A 149 1.25 -5.84 -7.95
N LEU A 150 1.76 -7.05 -8.18
CA LEU A 150 2.98 -7.27 -8.95
C LEU A 150 2.86 -6.77 -10.39
N GLU A 151 1.75 -7.07 -11.07
CA GLU A 151 1.49 -6.59 -12.43
C GLU A 151 1.53 -5.05 -12.51
N HIS A 152 0.89 -4.35 -11.57
CA HIS A 152 0.89 -2.88 -11.56
C HIS A 152 2.26 -2.30 -11.21
N LEU A 153 3.04 -2.95 -10.34
CA LEU A 153 4.40 -2.52 -10.05
C LEU A 153 5.32 -2.71 -11.27
N GLU A 154 5.18 -3.84 -11.97
CA GLU A 154 5.92 -4.12 -13.19
C GLU A 154 5.60 -3.12 -14.30
N ALA A 155 4.31 -2.79 -14.49
CA ALA A 155 3.87 -1.78 -15.45
C ALA A 155 4.45 -0.38 -15.17
N LEU A 156 4.81 -0.08 -13.91
CA LEU A 156 5.49 1.15 -13.51
C LEU A 156 7.03 1.05 -13.56
N GLY A 157 7.58 -0.09 -13.98
CA GLY A 157 9.02 -0.36 -13.92
C GLY A 157 9.55 -0.32 -12.49
N ILE A 158 8.79 -0.85 -11.53
CA ILE A 158 9.18 -1.00 -10.13
C ILE A 158 9.41 -2.49 -9.87
N ARG A 159 10.65 -2.85 -9.55
CA ARG A 159 11.02 -4.22 -9.14
C ARG A 159 11.01 -4.33 -7.62
N ASP A 160 10.40 -5.39 -7.12
CA ASP A 160 10.33 -5.74 -5.70
C ASP A 160 10.59 -7.25 -5.59
N HIS A 161 11.88 -7.61 -5.53
CA HIS A 161 12.30 -9.01 -5.63
C HIS A 161 11.71 -9.92 -4.56
N TRP A 162 11.50 -9.39 -3.35
CA TRP A 162 10.89 -10.16 -2.28
C TRP A 162 9.41 -10.41 -2.57
N LEU A 163 8.66 -9.39 -3.00
CA LEU A 163 7.25 -9.57 -3.37
C LEU A 163 7.10 -10.46 -4.60
N GLU A 164 8.00 -10.35 -5.58
CA GLU A 164 8.07 -11.22 -6.76
C GLU A 164 8.30 -12.69 -6.36
N GLU A 165 9.13 -12.93 -5.34
CA GLU A 165 9.32 -14.27 -4.77
C GLU A 165 8.03 -14.79 -4.12
N VAL A 166 7.32 -13.96 -3.35
CA VAL A 166 6.00 -14.33 -2.79
C VAL A 166 5.03 -14.68 -3.92
N GLY A 167 4.95 -13.86 -4.97
CA GLY A 167 4.08 -14.10 -6.13
C GLY A 167 4.35 -15.45 -6.80
N ARG A 168 5.61 -15.77 -7.08
CA ARG A 168 6.01 -17.09 -7.61
C ARG A 168 5.62 -18.24 -6.69
N LYS A 169 5.73 -18.04 -5.37
CA LYS A 169 5.32 -19.02 -4.37
C LYS A 169 3.82 -19.06 -4.12
N VAL A 170 3.00 -18.20 -4.72
CA VAL A 170 1.53 -18.20 -4.59
C VAL A 170 0.86 -18.71 -5.85
N ALA A 171 1.46 -18.49 -7.01
CA ALA A 171 0.97 -19.00 -8.28
C ALA A 171 0.73 -20.54 -8.24
N PRO A 172 -0.34 -21.04 -8.88
CA PRO A 172 -0.52 -22.46 -9.08
C PRO A 172 0.67 -23.01 -9.90
N SER A 173 1.16 -24.18 -9.50
CA SER A 173 2.14 -24.95 -10.29
C SER A 173 1.55 -25.44 -11.60
#